data_AF-A0A914BYT9-F1
#
_entry.id   AF-A0A914BYT9-F1
#
_cell.length_a   1.000
_cell.length_b   1.000
_cell.length_c   1.000
_cell.angle_alpha   90.00
_cell.angle_beta   90.00
_cell.angle_gamma   90.00
#
_symmetry.space_group_name_H-M   'P 1'
#
loop_
_entity.id
_entity.type
_entity.pdbx_description
1 polymer ?
#
loop_
_entity_poly.entity_id
_entity_poly.type
_entity_poly.pdbx_seq_one_letter_code
_entity_poly.pdbx_strand_id
1 'polypeptide(L)'
;MSRNPLVVNPLPKQANEPPGMDCFADDRDALNDFAKYFNNTHLSDVSLVIGEEVFPAHRLILCRSSEVFDRMLSQKWNGDKRVCIEYAMNYILPELSLKELFHIWFSYATKAYHQVLIQNCIQILAKDFTEIISSEDWEKDWMAIDRDQLVEILKSNELVVPNEFVLWEAVQKWLMAPSHPERRGNTSSPLMVQILPLIRFPFMTADELSQVENSVFAQSHPKIFIPHTHLAFKFMSMPLSSRAGNKDFTGTQFLLRNYTDVRWDKRLMVTNEQLYQRNVDHTFTITTRSSTFPLQAWNWSLKFSVQTFTNASDELRIVLSTEDIDQARSIEYLLNITDDKKVIRCLSGKKNFTKTRYSAELELEKKLDVTELFAENSPLLHHGNLNLQLLLRPIV
;
A
#
# COMPACT_ATOMS: atom_id res chain seq x y z
N MET A 1 -29.20 36.28 -41.72
CA MET A 1 -29.19 36.30 -40.25
C MET A 1 -27.94 35.57 -39.76
N SER A 2 -27.25 36.18 -38.81
CA SER A 2 -25.90 35.86 -38.33
C SER A 2 -25.71 34.37 -38.00
N ARG A 3 -24.61 33.77 -38.47
CA ARG A 3 -24.13 32.47 -37.99
C ARG A 3 -23.66 32.63 -36.55
N ASN A 4 -24.26 31.89 -35.62
CA ASN A 4 -23.70 31.68 -34.28
C ASN A 4 -22.64 30.57 -34.31
N PRO A 5 -21.64 30.63 -33.42
CA PRO A 5 -20.40 29.88 -33.57
C PRO A 5 -20.59 28.39 -33.25
N LEU A 6 -19.94 27.55 -34.05
CA LEU A 6 -19.80 26.12 -33.78
C LEU A 6 -19.11 25.93 -32.43
N VAL A 7 -19.77 25.20 -31.52
CA VAL A 7 -19.09 24.66 -30.33
C VAL A 7 -18.12 23.60 -30.82
N VAL A 8 -16.83 23.90 -30.73
CA VAL A 8 -15.77 23.02 -31.20
C VAL A 8 -15.63 21.85 -30.23
N ASN A 9 -15.73 20.64 -30.75
CA ASN A 9 -15.50 19.41 -29.98
C ASN A 9 -14.05 19.44 -29.44
N PRO A 10 -13.79 19.28 -28.13
CA PRO A 10 -12.44 19.46 -27.58
C PRO A 10 -11.42 18.40 -28.04
N LEU A 11 -11.89 17.33 -28.69
CA LEU A 11 -11.07 16.23 -29.15
C LEU A 11 -10.96 16.26 -30.69
N PRO A 12 -9.83 16.70 -31.27
CA PRO A 12 -9.64 16.62 -32.72
C PRO A 12 -9.48 15.15 -33.15
N LYS A 13 -10.29 14.69 -34.11
CA LYS A 13 -10.08 13.41 -34.80
C LYS A 13 -8.84 13.55 -35.70
N GLN A 14 -7.74 12.85 -35.39
CA GLN A 14 -6.58 12.78 -36.28
C GLN A 14 -6.90 11.88 -37.47
N ALA A 15 -6.59 12.34 -38.69
CA ALA A 15 -7.12 11.75 -39.92
C ALA A 15 -6.27 10.62 -40.53
N ASN A 16 -5.13 10.25 -39.95
CA ASN A 16 -4.20 9.29 -40.58
C ASN A 16 -3.56 8.32 -39.57
N GLU A 17 -4.35 7.44 -38.95
CA GLU A 17 -3.82 6.21 -38.34
C GLU A 17 -4.23 4.99 -39.20
N PRO A 18 -3.33 4.02 -39.43
CA PRO A 18 -3.59 2.85 -40.26
C PRO A 18 -4.61 1.91 -39.58
N PRO A 19 -5.32 1.06 -40.35
CA PRO A 19 -6.40 0.24 -39.81
C PRO A 19 -5.84 -0.85 -38.89
N GLY A 20 -5.83 -0.56 -37.59
CA GLY A 20 -5.53 -1.50 -36.53
C GLY A 20 -6.09 -0.98 -35.21
N MET A 21 -6.78 -1.85 -34.49
CA MET A 21 -7.11 -1.73 -33.06
C MET A 21 -7.77 -0.44 -32.58
N ASP A 22 -9.10 -0.47 -32.47
CA ASP A 22 -9.77 0.17 -31.33
C ASP A 22 -11.01 -0.67 -30.98
N CYS A 23 -10.91 -1.54 -29.97
CA CYS A 23 -12.06 -2.31 -29.47
C CYS A 23 -13.08 -1.41 -28.73
N PHE A 24 -12.84 -0.10 -28.67
CA PHE A 24 -13.71 0.88 -28.05
C PHE A 24 -14.45 1.76 -29.05
N ALA A 25 -14.37 1.52 -30.37
CA ALA A 25 -14.94 2.43 -31.37
C ALA A 25 -16.46 2.67 -31.17
N ASP A 26 -17.25 1.64 -30.87
CA ASP A 26 -18.71 1.77 -30.69
C ASP A 26 -19.10 2.49 -29.37
N ASP A 27 -18.36 2.26 -28.28
CA ASP A 27 -18.62 2.93 -27.00
C ASP A 27 -18.05 4.36 -26.98
N ARG A 28 -16.95 4.64 -27.70
CA ARG A 28 -16.37 5.99 -27.82
C ARG A 28 -17.24 6.91 -28.63
N ASP A 29 -17.86 6.44 -29.72
CA ASP A 29 -18.75 7.28 -30.52
C ASP A 29 -20.06 7.57 -29.75
N ALA A 30 -20.59 6.61 -28.98
CA ALA A 30 -21.70 6.85 -28.06
C ALA A 30 -21.32 7.83 -26.91
N LEU A 31 -20.15 7.66 -26.28
CA LEU A 31 -19.64 8.55 -25.24
C LEU A 31 -19.29 9.94 -25.76
N ASN A 32 -18.82 10.08 -27.00
CA ASN A 32 -18.59 11.36 -27.67
C ASN A 32 -19.91 12.12 -27.89
N ASP A 33 -21.00 11.40 -28.18
CA ASP A 33 -22.32 12.00 -28.27
C ASP A 33 -22.84 12.50 -26.91
N PHE A 34 -22.40 11.90 -25.80
CA PHE A 34 -22.71 12.37 -24.45
C PHE A 34 -21.73 13.41 -23.90
N ALA A 35 -20.51 13.47 -24.41
CA ALA A 35 -19.46 14.40 -23.98
C ALA A 35 -19.87 15.88 -24.15
N LYS A 36 -20.67 16.20 -25.18
CA LYS A 36 -21.23 17.55 -25.38
C LYS A 36 -22.21 17.99 -24.28
N TYR A 37 -22.71 17.04 -23.48
CA TYR A 37 -23.60 17.28 -22.35
C TYR A 37 -22.86 17.24 -21.01
N PHE A 38 -21.60 16.80 -20.96
CA PHE A 38 -20.81 16.81 -19.73
C PHE A 38 -20.48 18.25 -19.30
N ASN A 39 -20.79 18.60 -18.05
CA ASN A 39 -20.51 19.93 -17.48
C ASN A 39 -21.12 21.09 -18.30
N ASN A 40 -22.24 20.84 -18.98
CA ASN A 40 -22.90 21.81 -19.84
C ASN A 40 -24.11 22.42 -19.12
N THR A 41 -24.01 23.70 -18.76
CA THR A 41 -25.03 24.41 -17.97
C THR A 41 -26.36 24.62 -18.69
N HIS A 42 -26.41 24.54 -20.03
CA HIS A 42 -27.63 24.85 -20.79
C HIS A 42 -28.68 23.74 -20.80
N LEU A 43 -28.25 22.48 -20.64
CA LEU A 43 -29.11 21.30 -20.76
C LEU A 43 -29.16 20.48 -19.47
N SER A 44 -28.30 20.80 -18.50
CA SER A 44 -28.24 20.13 -17.20
C SER A 44 -29.45 20.49 -16.35
N ASP A 45 -30.12 19.48 -15.81
CA ASP A 45 -31.30 19.57 -14.95
C ASP A 45 -31.00 19.20 -13.49
N VAL A 46 -29.73 18.87 -13.19
CA VAL A 46 -29.20 18.72 -11.83
C VAL A 46 -27.78 19.22 -11.77
N SER A 47 -27.31 19.58 -10.58
CA SER A 47 -25.90 19.86 -10.36
C SER A 47 -25.41 18.99 -9.22
N LEU A 48 -24.35 18.25 -9.47
CA LEU A 48 -23.65 17.48 -8.45
C LEU A 48 -22.69 18.41 -7.75
N VAL A 49 -22.94 18.52 -6.46
CA VAL A 49 -22.28 19.46 -5.61
C VAL A 49 -21.19 18.51 -4.99
N ILE A 50 -19.88 18.71 -5.26
CA ILE A 50 -18.75 17.98 -4.59
C ILE A 50 -17.70 18.93 -3.92
N GLY A 51 -17.54 18.98 -2.59
CA GLY A 51 -16.77 20.02 -1.85
C GLY A 51 -17.32 21.47 -1.90
N GLU A 52 -16.60 22.40 -2.55
CA GLU A 52 -17.10 23.76 -2.93
C GLU A 52 -17.48 23.86 -4.43
N GLU A 53 -17.17 22.85 -5.23
CA GLU A 53 -17.34 22.86 -6.69
C GLU A 53 -18.71 22.33 -7.15
N VAL A 54 -19.26 22.89 -8.22
CA VAL A 54 -20.58 22.56 -8.74
C VAL A 54 -20.45 22.01 -10.16
N PHE A 55 -20.92 20.78 -10.36
CA PHE A 55 -20.87 20.07 -11.63
C PHE A 55 -22.30 19.94 -12.21
N PRO A 56 -22.67 20.70 -13.25
CA PRO A 56 -23.89 20.49 -14.03
C PRO A 56 -23.90 19.09 -14.64
N ALA A 57 -24.98 18.36 -14.39
CA ALA A 57 -25.20 16.99 -14.86
C ALA A 57 -26.66 16.79 -15.26
N HIS A 58 -26.96 15.60 -15.80
CA HIS A 58 -28.28 15.27 -16.32
C HIS A 58 -28.90 14.12 -15.52
N ARG A 59 -30.05 14.33 -14.89
CA ARG A 59 -30.72 13.37 -14.01
C ARG A 59 -30.97 12.06 -14.71
N LEU A 60 -31.47 12.10 -15.95
CA LEU A 60 -31.75 10.91 -16.74
C LEU A 60 -30.50 10.05 -16.99
N ILE A 61 -29.35 10.68 -17.22
CA ILE A 61 -28.08 9.99 -17.44
C ILE A 61 -27.60 9.37 -16.13
N LEU A 62 -27.67 10.12 -15.02
CA LEU A 62 -27.29 9.63 -13.69
C LEU A 62 -28.17 8.46 -13.23
N CYS A 63 -29.50 8.57 -13.36
CA CYS A 63 -30.46 7.53 -13.03
C CYS A 63 -30.27 6.27 -13.88
N ARG A 64 -30.02 6.43 -15.19
CA ARG A 64 -29.76 5.29 -16.09
C ARG A 64 -28.49 4.53 -15.71
N SER A 65 -27.44 5.23 -15.33
CA SER A 65 -26.13 4.64 -15.02
C SER A 65 -26.01 4.14 -13.58
N SER A 66 -26.97 4.43 -12.70
CA SER A 66 -26.91 4.04 -11.29
C SER A 66 -28.30 3.94 -10.66
N GLU A 67 -28.62 2.77 -10.12
CA GLU A 67 -29.86 2.56 -9.34
C GLU A 67 -29.93 3.44 -8.08
N VAL A 68 -28.79 3.86 -7.54
CA VAL A 68 -28.72 4.80 -6.41
C VAL A 68 -29.21 6.17 -6.86
N PHE A 69 -28.72 6.69 -7.99
CA PHE A 69 -29.20 7.95 -8.55
C PHE A 69 -30.65 7.85 -9.01
N ASP A 70 -31.08 6.69 -9.52
CA ASP A 70 -32.47 6.45 -9.87
C ASP A 70 -33.39 6.59 -8.66
N ARG A 71 -33.07 5.93 -7.54
CA ARG A 71 -33.82 6.05 -6.28
C ARG A 71 -33.70 7.43 -5.62
N MET A 72 -32.53 8.05 -5.72
CA MET A 72 -32.21 9.35 -5.11
C MET A 72 -32.87 10.52 -5.83
N LEU A 73 -32.95 10.48 -7.17
CA LEU A 73 -33.49 11.57 -8.00
C LEU A 73 -34.95 11.35 -8.40
N SER A 74 -35.50 10.14 -8.24
CA SER A 74 -36.95 9.89 -8.37
C SER A 74 -37.76 10.42 -7.18
N GLN A 75 -37.10 10.79 -6.08
CA GLN A 75 -37.71 11.45 -4.92
C GLN A 75 -37.03 12.81 -4.63
N LYS A 76 -37.73 13.74 -3.97
CA LYS A 76 -37.20 15.08 -3.65
C LYS A 76 -36.00 14.95 -2.68
N TRP A 77 -34.75 15.13 -3.14
CA TRP A 77 -33.55 15.12 -2.28
C TRP A 77 -32.83 16.49 -2.18
N ASN A 78 -32.35 16.81 -0.96
CA ASN A 78 -31.65 18.03 -0.53
C ASN A 78 -30.38 17.66 0.32
N GLY A 79 -29.29 17.11 -0.25
CA GLY A 79 -28.14 16.56 0.52
C GLY A 79 -26.72 17.03 0.12
N ASP A 80 -25.77 16.93 1.06
CA ASP A 80 -24.39 17.48 1.04
C ASP A 80 -23.32 16.53 0.44
N LYS A 81 -22.31 17.09 -0.24
CA LYS A 81 -21.26 16.44 -1.05
C LYS A 81 -20.57 15.24 -0.39
N ARG A 82 -20.25 15.41 0.90
CA ARG A 82 -19.38 14.51 1.70
C ARG A 82 -20.06 13.18 1.97
N VAL A 83 -21.39 13.22 2.09
CA VAL A 83 -22.23 12.05 2.27
C VAL A 83 -22.08 11.09 1.08
N CYS A 84 -21.93 11.61 -0.14
CA CYS A 84 -21.81 10.75 -1.34
C CYS A 84 -20.48 10.00 -1.41
N ILE A 85 -19.35 10.63 -1.05
CA ILE A 85 -18.03 9.98 -1.09
C ILE A 85 -17.91 8.97 0.05
N GLU A 86 -18.33 9.34 1.26
CA GLU A 86 -18.37 8.42 2.40
C GLU A 86 -19.31 7.24 2.12
N TYR A 87 -20.47 7.49 1.50
CA TYR A 87 -21.37 6.43 1.09
C TYR A 87 -20.73 5.51 0.03
N ALA A 88 -20.06 6.09 -0.97
CA ALA A 88 -19.36 5.30 -1.98
C ALA A 88 -18.28 4.41 -1.36
N MET A 89 -17.43 4.97 -0.50
CA MET A 89 -16.36 4.23 0.18
C MET A 89 -16.87 3.11 1.07
N ASN A 90 -17.98 3.32 1.78
CA ASN A 90 -18.49 2.38 2.77
C ASN A 90 -19.45 1.33 2.19
N TYR A 91 -20.17 1.64 1.11
CA TYR A 91 -21.26 0.79 0.60
C TYR A 91 -21.16 0.43 -0.88
N ILE A 92 -20.41 1.18 -1.70
CA ILE A 92 -20.27 0.91 -3.13
C ILE A 92 -18.97 0.17 -3.40
N LEU A 93 -17.83 0.78 -3.07
CA LEU A 93 -16.51 0.26 -3.42
C LEU A 93 -16.25 -1.18 -2.93
N PRO A 94 -16.67 -1.59 -1.72
CA PRO A 94 -16.46 -2.95 -1.25
C PRO A 94 -17.23 -4.02 -2.02
N GLU A 95 -18.33 -3.65 -2.68
CA GLU A 95 -19.22 -4.56 -3.41
C GLU A 95 -18.89 -4.64 -4.91
N LEU A 96 -17.98 -3.79 -5.40
CA LEU A 96 -17.59 -3.77 -6.81
C LEU A 96 -16.66 -4.93 -7.16
N SER A 97 -16.68 -5.33 -8.43
CA SER A 97 -15.62 -6.18 -8.95
C SER A 97 -14.27 -5.45 -8.94
N LEU A 98 -13.18 -6.21 -8.77
CA LEU A 98 -11.81 -5.65 -8.78
C LEU A 98 -11.53 -4.85 -10.07
N LYS A 99 -12.00 -5.34 -11.22
CA LYS A 99 -11.83 -4.66 -12.52
C LYS A 99 -12.55 -3.31 -12.55
N GLU A 100 -13.81 -3.24 -12.10
CA GLU A 100 -14.54 -1.97 -12.05
C GLU A 100 -13.91 -0.98 -11.07
N LEU A 101 -13.53 -1.45 -9.89
CA LEU A 101 -12.83 -0.63 -8.90
C LEU A 101 -11.53 -0.06 -9.49
N PHE A 102 -10.75 -0.88 -10.18
CA PHE A 102 -9.47 -0.50 -10.76
C PHE A 102 -9.64 0.47 -11.95
N HIS A 103 -10.48 0.14 -12.93
CA HIS A 103 -10.60 0.90 -14.17
C HIS A 103 -11.41 2.18 -14.03
N ILE A 104 -12.43 2.18 -13.17
CA ILE A 104 -13.35 3.31 -13.04
C ILE A 104 -12.96 4.15 -11.83
N TRP A 105 -13.03 3.59 -10.64
CA TRP A 105 -12.93 4.36 -9.40
C TRP A 105 -11.51 4.78 -9.06
N PHE A 106 -10.55 3.87 -9.15
CA PHE A 106 -9.14 4.19 -8.91
C PHE A 106 -8.60 5.14 -9.99
N SER A 107 -8.96 4.90 -11.26
CA SER A 107 -8.63 5.81 -12.38
C SER A 107 -9.22 7.20 -12.22
N TYR A 108 -10.49 7.29 -11.83
CA TYR A 108 -11.14 8.56 -11.52
C TYR A 108 -10.47 9.26 -10.32
N ALA A 109 -10.28 8.53 -9.21
CA ALA A 109 -9.75 9.08 -7.96
C ALA A 109 -8.35 9.67 -8.16
N THR A 110 -7.49 8.99 -8.93
CA THR A 110 -6.13 9.45 -9.24
C THR A 110 -6.13 10.67 -10.16
N LYS A 111 -6.93 10.68 -11.22
CA LYS A 111 -7.06 11.84 -12.13
C LYS A 111 -7.68 13.08 -11.47
N ALA A 112 -8.62 12.87 -10.55
CA ALA A 112 -9.24 13.93 -9.76
C ALA A 112 -8.44 14.30 -8.50
N TYR A 113 -7.30 13.62 -8.25
CA TYR A 113 -6.45 13.82 -7.07
C TYR A 113 -7.18 13.71 -5.72
N HIS A 114 -8.23 12.88 -5.64
CA HIS A 114 -8.99 12.65 -4.42
C HIS A 114 -8.27 11.66 -3.49
N GLN A 115 -7.33 12.16 -2.69
CA GLN A 115 -6.43 11.36 -1.83
C GLN A 115 -7.16 10.33 -0.94
N VAL A 116 -8.25 10.72 -0.30
CA VAL A 116 -9.03 9.83 0.58
C VAL A 116 -9.65 8.67 -0.20
N LEU A 117 -10.17 8.95 -1.40
CA LEU A 117 -10.75 7.95 -2.29
C LEU A 117 -9.66 7.02 -2.87
N ILE A 118 -8.51 7.59 -3.26
CA ILE A 118 -7.34 6.83 -3.72
C ILE A 118 -6.92 5.82 -2.65
N GLN A 119 -6.76 6.27 -1.40
CA GLN A 119 -6.36 5.42 -0.28
C GLN A 119 -7.35 4.28 -0.04
N ASN A 120 -8.66 4.55 -0.11
CA ASN A 120 -9.68 3.53 0.07
C ASN A 120 -9.72 2.51 -1.08
N CYS A 121 -9.61 2.98 -2.33
CA CYS A 121 -9.46 2.09 -3.49
C CYS A 121 -8.24 1.19 -3.33
N ILE A 122 -7.08 1.75 -2.96
CA ILE A 122 -5.85 0.97 -2.76
C ILE A 122 -6.01 -0.01 -1.60
N GLN A 123 -6.68 0.35 -0.51
CA GLN A 123 -6.92 -0.55 0.62
C GLN A 123 -7.73 -1.79 0.21
N ILE A 124 -8.69 -1.64 -0.70
CA ILE A 124 -9.46 -2.76 -1.23
C ILE A 124 -8.60 -3.58 -2.22
N LEU A 125 -7.95 -2.92 -3.19
CA LEU A 125 -7.08 -3.57 -4.18
C LEU A 125 -5.88 -4.29 -3.54
N ALA A 126 -5.39 -3.80 -2.40
CA ALA A 126 -4.21 -4.30 -1.73
C ALA A 126 -4.32 -5.78 -1.33
N LYS A 127 -5.53 -6.27 -1.03
CA LYS A 127 -5.78 -7.65 -0.59
C LYS A 127 -5.48 -8.66 -1.69
N ASP A 128 -5.89 -8.34 -2.91
CA ASP A 128 -5.76 -9.18 -4.10
C ASP A 128 -4.63 -8.69 -5.02
N PHE A 129 -3.71 -7.87 -4.48
CA PHE A 129 -2.70 -7.20 -5.28
C PHE A 129 -1.70 -8.19 -5.93
N THR A 130 -1.47 -9.35 -5.30
CA THR A 130 -0.68 -10.42 -5.91
C THR A 130 -1.30 -10.92 -7.22
N GLU A 131 -2.62 -11.01 -7.31
CA GLU A 131 -3.33 -11.39 -8.54
C GLU A 131 -3.15 -10.31 -9.61
N ILE A 132 -3.32 -9.03 -9.23
CA ILE A 132 -3.23 -7.87 -10.13
C ILE A 132 -1.86 -7.80 -10.83
N ILE A 133 -0.76 -8.12 -10.14
CA ILE A 133 0.59 -7.99 -10.71
C ILE A 133 1.13 -9.27 -11.36
N SER A 134 0.50 -10.42 -11.11
CA SER A 134 1.04 -11.73 -11.52
C SER A 134 0.17 -12.50 -12.52
N SER A 135 -1.14 -12.22 -12.56
CA SER A 135 -2.08 -12.94 -13.42
C SER A 135 -2.02 -12.47 -14.88
N GLU A 136 -2.15 -13.41 -15.81
CA GLU A 136 -2.24 -13.12 -17.26
C GLU A 136 -3.46 -12.23 -17.58
N ASP A 137 -4.56 -12.42 -16.86
CA ASP A 137 -5.81 -11.64 -17.03
C ASP A 137 -5.64 -10.17 -16.65
N TRP A 138 -4.62 -9.84 -15.87
CA TRP A 138 -4.31 -8.48 -15.42
C TRP A 138 -3.12 -7.87 -16.14
N GLU A 139 -2.38 -8.64 -16.93
CA GLU A 139 -1.10 -8.20 -17.49
C GLU A 139 -1.24 -6.92 -18.31
N LYS A 140 -2.25 -6.86 -19.19
CA LYS A 140 -2.54 -5.69 -20.03
C LYS A 140 -2.94 -4.48 -19.20
N ASP A 141 -3.78 -4.68 -18.19
CA ASP A 141 -4.30 -3.62 -17.34
C ASP A 141 -3.20 -3.03 -16.45
N TRP A 142 -2.35 -3.92 -15.89
CA TRP A 142 -1.17 -3.53 -15.14
C TRP A 142 -0.20 -2.73 -16.00
N MET A 143 0.12 -3.19 -17.22
CA MET A 143 1.02 -2.45 -18.12
C MET A 143 0.44 -1.08 -18.56
N ALA A 144 -0.89 -0.95 -18.61
CA ALA A 144 -1.59 0.24 -19.04
C ALA A 144 -1.71 1.33 -17.96
N ILE A 145 -1.44 1.04 -16.68
CA ILE A 145 -1.52 2.07 -15.63
C ILE A 145 -0.57 3.23 -15.93
N ASP A 146 -0.98 4.44 -15.56
CA ASP A 146 -0.14 5.61 -15.69
C ASP A 146 0.85 5.74 -14.51
N ARG A 147 1.74 6.73 -14.62
CA ARG A 147 2.77 7.01 -13.62
C ARG A 147 2.17 7.34 -12.25
N ASP A 148 1.14 8.16 -12.20
CA ASP A 148 0.60 8.69 -10.93
C ASP A 148 -0.14 7.57 -10.19
N GLN A 149 -0.87 6.74 -10.92
CA GLN A 149 -1.47 5.50 -10.43
C GLN A 149 -0.43 4.56 -9.82
N LEU A 150 0.66 4.28 -10.54
CA LEU A 150 1.72 3.43 -10.04
C LEU A 150 2.38 4.00 -8.77
N VAL A 151 2.64 5.32 -8.75
CA VAL A 151 3.22 6.00 -7.59
C VAL A 151 2.32 5.88 -6.37
N GLU A 152 1.01 6.09 -6.51
CA GLU A 152 0.07 5.95 -5.38
C GLU A 152 0.00 4.51 -4.87
N ILE A 153 -0.04 3.51 -5.77
CA ILE A 153 0.02 2.09 -5.39
C ILE A 153 1.31 1.81 -4.60
N LEU A 154 2.48 2.19 -5.13
CA LEU A 154 3.76 1.87 -4.52
C LEU A 154 4.00 2.55 -3.16
N LYS A 155 3.37 3.71 -2.90
CA LYS A 155 3.43 4.35 -1.57
C LYS A 155 2.76 3.54 -0.47
N SER A 156 1.77 2.71 -0.79
CA SER A 156 0.96 2.01 0.21
C SER A 156 1.75 0.96 1.01
N ASN A 157 1.62 0.96 2.32
CA ASN A 157 2.14 -0.11 3.19
C ASN A 157 1.22 -1.34 3.23
N GLU A 158 -0.01 -1.23 2.70
CA GLU A 158 -1.03 -2.27 2.82
C GLU A 158 -0.96 -3.35 1.76
N LEU A 159 -0.20 -3.15 0.67
CA LEU A 159 -0.15 -4.12 -0.44
C LEU A 159 0.24 -5.51 0.06
N VAL A 160 -0.58 -6.50 -0.29
CA VAL A 160 -0.33 -7.91 -0.01
C VAL A 160 0.41 -8.53 -1.20
N VAL A 161 1.68 -8.85 -1.01
CA VAL A 161 2.57 -9.41 -2.04
C VAL A 161 3.43 -10.53 -1.47
N PRO A 162 3.93 -11.49 -2.28
CA PRO A 162 4.82 -12.54 -1.78
C PRO A 162 6.07 -11.99 -1.12
N ASN A 163 6.78 -11.12 -1.85
CA ASN A 163 7.98 -10.43 -1.41
C ASN A 163 8.17 -9.15 -2.26
N GLU A 164 9.11 -8.29 -1.86
CA GLU A 164 9.36 -7.03 -2.59
C GLU A 164 9.99 -7.29 -3.97
N PHE A 165 10.65 -8.42 -4.19
CA PHE A 165 11.26 -8.75 -5.48
C PHE A 165 10.20 -9.01 -6.56
N VAL A 166 9.12 -9.74 -6.26
CA VAL A 166 7.98 -9.93 -7.16
C VAL A 166 7.34 -8.60 -7.53
N LEU A 167 7.20 -7.67 -6.57
CA LEU A 167 6.73 -6.33 -6.84
C LEU A 167 7.68 -5.57 -7.79
N TRP A 168 8.98 -5.68 -7.56
CA TRP A 168 9.99 -5.09 -8.43
C TRP A 168 9.94 -5.67 -9.85
N GLU A 169 9.77 -6.97 -10.02
CA GLU A 169 9.57 -7.61 -11.33
C GLU A 169 8.33 -7.07 -12.05
N ALA A 170 7.22 -6.89 -11.34
CA ALA A 170 6.02 -6.29 -11.91
C ALA A 170 6.25 -4.83 -12.35
N VAL A 171 7.01 -4.05 -11.58
CA VAL A 171 7.39 -2.68 -11.95
C VAL A 171 8.34 -2.67 -13.14
N GLN A 172 9.28 -3.63 -13.23
CA GLN A 172 10.13 -3.79 -14.40
C GLN A 172 9.32 -4.13 -15.65
N LYS A 173 8.33 -5.02 -15.57
CA LYS A 173 7.40 -5.31 -16.68
C LYS A 173 6.66 -4.04 -17.12
N TRP A 174 6.18 -3.23 -16.18
CA TRP A 174 5.51 -1.95 -16.48
C TRP A 174 6.44 -0.93 -17.15
N LEU A 175 7.70 -0.83 -16.71
CA LEU A 175 8.72 0.04 -17.31
C LEU A 175 9.08 -0.40 -18.73
N MET A 176 9.04 -1.71 -19.00
CA MET A 176 9.38 -2.31 -20.28
C MET A 176 8.18 -2.50 -21.22
N ALA A 177 6.98 -2.05 -20.83
CA ALA A 177 5.75 -2.20 -21.59
C ALA A 177 5.92 -1.72 -23.06
N PRO A 178 5.64 -2.55 -24.08
CA PRO A 178 5.86 -2.18 -25.48
C PRO A 178 5.09 -0.92 -25.92
N SER A 179 3.88 -0.73 -25.38
CA SER A 179 2.99 0.41 -25.63
C SER A 179 3.51 1.74 -25.07
N HIS A 180 4.51 1.72 -24.19
CA HIS A 180 5.03 2.90 -23.50
C HIS A 180 6.56 3.04 -23.64
N PRO A 181 7.07 3.32 -24.86
CA PRO A 181 8.51 3.43 -25.11
C PRO A 181 9.18 4.56 -24.30
N GLU A 182 8.42 5.58 -23.88
CA GLU A 182 8.90 6.70 -23.06
C GLU A 182 9.36 6.29 -21.65
N ARG A 183 8.91 5.13 -21.16
CA ARG A 183 9.26 4.60 -19.83
C ARG A 183 10.62 3.91 -19.79
N ARG A 184 11.27 3.71 -20.94
CA ARG A 184 12.57 3.03 -21.08
C ARG A 184 13.60 3.89 -21.83
N GLY A 185 14.85 3.46 -21.79
CA GLY A 185 15.97 4.15 -22.45
C GLY A 185 16.43 5.41 -21.71
N ASN A 186 17.23 6.25 -22.38
CA ASN A 186 17.96 7.34 -21.72
C ASN A 186 17.06 8.44 -21.11
N THR A 187 15.82 8.57 -21.56
CA THR A 187 14.85 9.56 -21.04
C THR A 187 14.08 9.09 -19.81
N SER A 188 14.23 7.82 -19.41
CA SER A 188 13.50 7.24 -18.27
C SER A 188 14.10 7.58 -16.90
N SER A 189 15.28 8.21 -16.86
CA SER A 189 15.97 8.57 -15.60
C SER A 189 15.09 9.36 -14.61
N PRO A 190 14.32 10.41 -15.01
CA PRO A 190 13.45 11.14 -14.06
C PRO A 190 12.34 10.27 -13.48
N LEU A 191 11.79 9.36 -14.29
CA LEU A 191 10.77 8.40 -13.87
C LEU A 191 11.35 7.43 -12.83
N MET A 192 12.56 6.93 -13.04
CA MET A 192 13.24 6.05 -12.08
C MET A 192 13.51 6.74 -10.75
N VAL A 193 13.97 8.00 -10.77
CA VAL A 193 14.22 8.77 -9.54
C VAL A 193 12.94 8.91 -8.70
N GLN A 194 11.77 8.90 -9.34
CA GLN A 194 10.48 8.95 -8.64
C GLN A 194 10.00 7.57 -8.15
N ILE A 195 10.23 6.50 -8.92
CA ILE A 195 9.71 5.15 -8.63
C ILE A 195 10.62 4.37 -7.68
N LEU A 196 11.94 4.34 -7.91
CA LEU A 196 12.86 3.49 -7.15
C LEU A 196 12.85 3.74 -5.64
N PRO A 197 12.72 4.99 -5.13
CA PRO A 197 12.58 5.23 -3.69
C PRO A 197 11.32 4.60 -3.06
N LEU A 198 10.32 4.22 -3.86
CA LEU A 198 9.09 3.58 -3.39
C LEU A 198 9.22 2.04 -3.31
N ILE A 199 10.29 1.48 -3.86
CA ILE A 199 10.63 0.07 -3.76
C ILE A 199 11.48 -0.18 -2.52
N ARG A 200 11.07 -1.14 -1.70
CA ARG A 200 11.72 -1.44 -0.42
C ARG A 200 12.84 -2.46 -0.59
N PHE A 201 13.86 -2.10 -1.38
CA PHE A 201 15.07 -2.91 -1.58
C PHE A 201 15.66 -3.51 -0.29
N PRO A 202 15.66 -2.84 0.88
CA PRO A 202 16.14 -3.43 2.13
C PRO A 202 15.47 -4.74 2.58
N PHE A 203 14.30 -5.08 2.02
CA PHE A 203 13.57 -6.32 2.31
C PHE A 203 13.69 -7.37 1.21
N MET A 204 14.47 -7.14 0.16
CA MET A 204 14.87 -8.20 -0.77
C MET A 204 15.99 -9.06 -0.17
N THR A 205 16.13 -10.30 -0.63
CA THR A 205 17.28 -11.14 -0.30
C THR A 205 18.55 -10.69 -1.03
N ALA A 206 19.72 -11.13 -0.57
CA ALA A 206 20.98 -10.81 -1.25
C ALA A 206 21.02 -11.34 -2.69
N ASP A 207 20.44 -12.53 -2.94
CA ASP A 207 20.36 -13.12 -4.28
C ASP A 207 19.40 -12.32 -5.18
N GLU A 208 18.27 -11.87 -4.63
CA GLU A 208 17.32 -11.00 -5.34
C GLU A 208 17.96 -9.65 -5.69
N LEU A 209 18.68 -9.00 -4.76
CA LEU A 209 19.39 -7.75 -5.05
C LEU A 209 20.49 -7.93 -6.10
N SER A 210 21.21 -9.06 -6.06
CA SER A 210 22.17 -9.41 -7.11
C SER A 210 21.49 -9.54 -8.47
N GLN A 211 20.29 -10.13 -8.54
CA GLN A 211 19.50 -10.16 -9.78
C GLN A 211 19.06 -8.76 -10.23
N VAL A 212 18.67 -7.88 -9.29
CA VAL A 212 18.36 -6.48 -9.61
C VAL A 212 19.57 -5.79 -10.25
N GLU A 213 20.76 -5.88 -9.64
CA GLU A 213 21.98 -5.26 -10.15
C GLU A 213 22.42 -5.80 -11.51
N ASN A 214 22.22 -7.10 -11.73
CA ASN A 214 22.56 -7.77 -12.99
C ASN A 214 21.52 -7.58 -14.09
N SER A 215 20.36 -7.00 -13.80
CA SER A 215 19.36 -6.70 -14.82
C SER A 215 19.93 -5.72 -15.86
N VAL A 216 19.60 -5.93 -17.13
CA VAL A 216 19.97 -5.01 -18.24
C VAL A 216 19.52 -3.58 -17.92
N PHE A 217 18.39 -3.46 -17.23
CA PHE A 217 17.82 -2.20 -16.81
C PHE A 217 18.69 -1.48 -15.78
N ALA A 218 19.11 -2.15 -14.71
CA ALA A 218 20.00 -1.55 -13.70
C ALA A 218 21.38 -1.20 -14.27
N GLN A 219 21.93 -2.08 -15.12
CA GLN A 219 23.22 -1.85 -15.78
C GLN A 219 23.24 -0.63 -16.71
N SER A 220 22.08 -0.27 -17.29
CA SER A 220 21.94 0.94 -18.09
C SER A 220 21.90 2.23 -17.27
N HIS A 221 21.52 2.16 -15.99
CA HIS A 221 21.37 3.32 -15.09
C HIS A 221 22.04 3.10 -13.71
N PRO A 222 23.33 2.73 -13.65
CA PRO A 222 23.98 2.28 -12.42
C PRO A 222 24.01 3.36 -11.34
N LYS A 223 24.14 4.63 -11.73
CA LYS A 223 24.17 5.77 -10.80
C LYS A 223 22.88 5.93 -9.98
N ILE A 224 21.75 5.45 -10.50
CA ILE A 224 20.44 5.55 -9.83
C ILE A 224 20.21 4.30 -8.98
N PHE A 225 20.58 3.11 -9.46
CA PHE A 225 20.35 1.84 -8.76
C PHE A 225 21.31 1.58 -7.60
N ILE A 226 22.61 1.82 -7.80
CA ILE A 226 23.67 1.51 -6.82
C ILE A 226 23.37 2.09 -5.42
N PRO A 227 22.94 3.36 -5.27
CA PRO A 227 22.60 3.89 -3.96
C PRO A 227 21.52 3.09 -3.22
N HIS A 228 20.51 2.59 -3.93
CA HIS A 228 19.42 1.82 -3.35
C HIS A 228 19.87 0.40 -2.95
N THR A 229 20.61 -0.29 -3.82
CA THR A 229 21.09 -1.65 -3.55
C THR A 229 22.17 -1.66 -2.46
N HIS A 230 23.13 -0.73 -2.50
CA HIS A 230 24.14 -0.59 -1.44
C HIS A 230 23.52 -0.26 -0.08
N LEU A 231 22.48 0.58 -0.04
CA LEU A 231 21.77 0.86 1.20
C LEU A 231 21.03 -0.37 1.73
N ALA A 232 20.46 -1.19 0.85
CA ALA A 232 19.87 -2.48 1.21
C ALA A 232 20.92 -3.47 1.75
N PHE A 233 22.09 -3.60 1.10
CA PHE A 233 23.19 -4.42 1.61
C PHE A 233 23.71 -3.93 2.97
N LYS A 234 23.85 -2.60 3.15
CA LYS A 234 24.19 -2.00 4.45
C LYS A 234 23.16 -2.38 5.51
N PHE A 235 21.87 -2.25 5.20
CA PHE A 235 20.79 -2.62 6.11
C PHE A 235 20.87 -4.10 6.49
N MET A 236 20.97 -5.02 5.53
CA MET A 236 21.00 -6.46 5.78
C MET A 236 22.23 -6.92 6.59
N SER A 237 23.41 -6.38 6.27
CA SER A 237 24.66 -6.78 6.93
C SER A 237 24.73 -6.34 8.40
N MET A 238 24.12 -5.21 8.75
CA MET A 238 24.15 -4.69 10.12
C MET A 238 23.36 -5.60 11.11
N PRO A 239 23.89 -5.83 12.33
CA PRO A 239 23.14 -6.43 13.44
C PRO A 239 21.87 -5.61 13.75
N LEU A 240 20.82 -6.27 14.22
CA LEU A 240 19.53 -5.60 14.47
C LEU A 240 19.65 -4.50 15.52
N SER A 241 20.50 -4.69 16.53
CA SER A 241 20.87 -3.68 17.52
C SER A 241 21.52 -2.43 16.92
N SER A 242 22.38 -2.59 15.92
CA SER A 242 23.00 -1.45 15.23
C SER A 242 22.01 -0.74 14.30
N ARG A 243 21.03 -1.47 13.74
CA ARG A 243 19.96 -0.86 12.93
C ARG A 243 19.08 0.06 13.77
N ALA A 244 18.74 -0.34 15.00
CA ALA A 244 17.87 0.43 15.89
C ALA A 244 18.40 1.85 16.18
N GLY A 245 19.72 2.04 16.21
CA GLY A 245 20.35 3.34 16.46
C GLY A 245 20.65 4.16 15.20
N ASN A 246 20.44 3.61 14.00
CA ASN A 246 20.84 4.25 12.75
C ASN A 246 19.69 5.06 12.13
N LYS A 247 19.86 6.38 12.06
CA LYS A 247 18.88 7.32 11.50
C LYS A 247 18.68 7.16 9.99
N ASP A 248 19.62 6.52 9.29
CA ASP A 248 19.46 6.22 7.86
C ASP A 248 18.29 5.26 7.60
N PHE A 249 17.86 4.49 8.61
CA PHE A 249 16.91 3.38 8.48
C PHE A 249 15.48 3.71 8.92
N THR A 250 15.09 4.99 8.88
CA THR A 250 13.78 5.43 9.37
C THR A 250 12.78 5.78 8.26
N GLY A 251 13.20 5.93 7.00
CA GLY A 251 12.31 6.33 5.89
C GLY A 251 11.31 5.25 5.45
N THR A 252 10.43 5.60 4.51
CA THR A 252 9.37 4.73 3.95
C THR A 252 9.89 3.40 3.39
N GLN A 253 11.09 3.41 2.81
CA GLN A 253 11.77 2.22 2.28
C GLN A 253 12.10 1.15 3.34
N PHE A 254 12.03 1.50 4.63
CA PHE A 254 12.24 0.60 5.77
C PHE A 254 10.94 0.22 6.49
N LEU A 255 9.79 0.59 5.94
CA LEU A 255 8.49 0.11 6.40
C LEU A 255 8.15 -1.19 5.68
N LEU A 256 7.67 -2.21 6.37
CA LEU A 256 7.22 -3.45 5.73
C LEU A 256 5.89 -3.26 5.00
N ARG A 257 5.74 -3.92 3.83
CA ARG A 257 4.43 -4.25 3.27
C ARG A 257 3.88 -5.51 3.92
N ASN A 258 2.69 -5.95 3.50
CA ASN A 258 2.10 -7.20 3.95
C ASN A 258 2.66 -8.39 3.14
N TYR A 259 3.87 -8.83 3.48
CA TYR A 259 4.51 -9.96 2.81
C TYR A 259 3.89 -11.31 3.21
N THR A 260 3.65 -12.18 2.21
CA THR A 260 3.07 -13.52 2.42
C THR A 260 4.09 -14.64 2.45
N ASP A 261 5.29 -14.45 1.91
CA ASP A 261 6.36 -15.44 2.01
C ASP A 261 6.78 -15.67 3.47
N VAL A 262 7.27 -16.88 3.75
CA VAL A 262 7.90 -17.18 5.05
C VAL A 262 9.20 -16.39 5.13
N ARG A 263 9.30 -15.49 6.12
CA ARG A 263 10.40 -14.51 6.28
C ARG A 263 10.79 -14.38 7.75
N TRP A 264 11.79 -13.57 8.07
CA TRP A 264 12.11 -13.23 9.46
C TRP A 264 11.54 -11.88 9.91
N ASP A 265 10.68 -11.28 9.08
CA ASP A 265 10.09 -9.98 9.31
C ASP A 265 8.56 -10.07 9.19
N LYS A 266 7.83 -9.33 10.04
CA LYS A 266 6.37 -9.29 10.01
C LYS A 266 5.83 -7.96 10.50
N ARG A 267 4.84 -7.43 9.79
CA ARG A 267 4.02 -6.29 10.22
C ARG A 267 2.83 -6.76 11.05
N LEU A 268 2.55 -6.04 12.12
CA LEU A 268 1.47 -6.29 13.06
C LEU A 268 0.75 -4.97 13.37
N MET A 269 -0.55 -5.03 13.61
CA MET A 269 -1.34 -3.87 14.01
C MET A 269 -2.11 -4.23 15.27
N VAL A 270 -1.89 -3.46 16.33
CA VAL A 270 -2.74 -3.49 17.52
C VAL A 270 -3.82 -2.44 17.33
N THR A 271 -5.08 -2.87 17.27
CA THR A 271 -6.20 -1.95 17.05
C THR A 271 -6.44 -1.06 18.25
N ASN A 272 -7.07 0.08 18.02
CA ASN A 272 -7.51 0.97 19.08
C ASN A 272 -8.28 0.21 20.18
N GLU A 273 -9.23 -0.65 19.80
CA GLU A 273 -10.00 -1.47 20.74
C GLU A 273 -9.11 -2.39 21.60
N GLN A 274 -8.12 -3.05 20.99
CA GLN A 274 -7.17 -3.91 21.69
C GLN A 274 -6.30 -3.13 22.67
N LEU A 275 -5.90 -1.89 22.33
CA LEU A 275 -5.12 -1.03 23.23
C LEU A 275 -5.88 -0.71 24.53
N TYR A 276 -7.21 -0.60 24.49
CA TYR A 276 -8.01 -0.28 25.68
C TYR A 276 -8.39 -1.50 26.52
N GLN A 277 -8.13 -2.73 26.06
CA GLN A 277 -8.40 -3.94 26.81
C GLN A 277 -7.28 -4.25 27.81
N ARG A 278 -7.52 -3.95 29.08
CA ARG A 278 -6.57 -4.19 30.17
C ARG A 278 -6.53 -5.67 30.56
N ASN A 279 -5.34 -6.17 30.85
CA ASN A 279 -5.07 -7.54 31.29
C ASN A 279 -5.53 -8.64 30.30
N VAL A 280 -5.64 -8.29 29.02
CA VAL A 280 -5.98 -9.22 27.94
C VAL A 280 -4.77 -9.38 27.03
N ASP A 281 -4.35 -10.64 26.80
CA ASP A 281 -3.27 -10.97 25.86
C ASP A 281 -3.82 -11.04 24.43
N HIS A 282 -3.43 -10.08 23.59
CA HIS A 282 -3.66 -10.10 22.15
C HIS A 282 -2.54 -10.86 21.45
N THR A 283 -2.88 -11.99 20.83
CA THR A 283 -1.89 -12.90 20.23
C THR A 283 -1.82 -12.72 18.72
N PHE A 284 -0.61 -12.53 18.21
CA PHE A 284 -0.30 -12.47 16.79
C PHE A 284 0.57 -13.66 16.40
N THR A 285 0.22 -14.36 15.32
CA THR A 285 0.97 -15.52 14.81
C THR A 285 1.95 -15.10 13.72
N ILE A 286 3.15 -15.66 13.77
CA ILE A 286 4.24 -15.36 12.84
C ILE A 286 4.93 -16.66 12.49
N THR A 287 5.20 -16.89 11.21
CA THR A 287 5.95 -18.06 10.75
C THR A 287 7.25 -17.59 10.11
N THR A 288 8.39 -18.09 10.60
CA THR A 288 9.71 -17.79 10.04
C THR A 288 10.41 -19.03 9.52
N ARG A 289 11.45 -18.83 8.70
CA ARG A 289 12.33 -19.93 8.29
C ARG A 289 13.24 -20.33 9.47
N SER A 290 13.54 -21.61 9.61
CA SER A 290 14.54 -22.10 10.56
C SER A 290 15.94 -21.64 10.15
N SER A 291 16.85 -21.59 11.11
CA SER A 291 18.27 -21.33 10.85
C SER A 291 19.07 -22.60 10.52
N THR A 292 18.38 -23.72 10.29
CA THR A 292 18.95 -25.06 10.10
C THR A 292 18.61 -25.59 8.71
N PHE A 293 19.49 -26.42 8.15
CA PHE A 293 19.24 -27.13 6.91
C PHE A 293 18.81 -28.58 7.21
N PRO A 294 17.74 -29.11 6.61
CA PRO A 294 16.82 -28.45 5.67
C PRO A 294 15.97 -27.38 6.36
N LEU A 295 15.59 -26.34 5.61
CA LEU A 295 14.76 -25.24 6.12
C LEU A 295 13.40 -25.79 6.55
N GLN A 296 13.05 -25.55 7.81
CA GLN A 296 11.73 -25.83 8.38
C GLN A 296 11.06 -24.52 8.79
N ALA A 297 9.75 -24.55 9.00
CA ALA A 297 9.02 -23.41 9.52
C ALA A 297 9.12 -23.38 11.06
N TRP A 298 9.41 -22.20 11.63
CA TRP A 298 9.25 -21.94 13.06
C TRP A 298 8.02 -21.08 13.27
N ASN A 299 7.10 -21.56 14.10
CA ASN A 299 5.90 -20.83 14.49
C ASN A 299 6.15 -20.05 15.77
N TRP A 300 5.80 -18.77 15.73
CA TRP A 300 5.93 -17.82 16.81
C TRP A 300 4.58 -17.24 17.16
N SER A 301 4.43 -16.94 18.44
CA SER A 301 3.31 -16.24 19.03
C SER A 301 3.84 -14.98 19.71
N LEU A 302 3.49 -13.80 19.20
CA LEU A 302 3.76 -12.53 19.84
C LEU A 302 2.50 -12.09 20.58
N LYS A 303 2.58 -12.04 21.91
CA LYS A 303 1.49 -11.57 22.77
C LYS A 303 1.73 -10.14 23.16
N PHE A 304 0.75 -9.28 22.95
CA PHE A 304 0.72 -7.90 23.40
C PHE A 304 -0.35 -7.74 24.46
N SER A 305 -0.03 -7.12 25.60
CA SER A 305 -1.02 -6.76 26.61
C SER A 305 -0.66 -5.46 27.32
N VAL A 306 -1.69 -4.76 27.78
CA VAL A 306 -1.57 -3.65 28.73
C VAL A 306 -1.97 -4.18 30.09
N GLN A 307 -1.02 -4.33 31.00
CA GLN A 307 -1.25 -4.90 32.33
C GLN A 307 -1.42 -3.79 33.37
N THR A 308 -2.44 -3.93 34.21
CA THR A 308 -2.68 -3.02 35.34
C THR A 308 -2.33 -3.74 36.62
N PHE A 309 -1.31 -3.26 37.32
CA PHE A 309 -0.90 -3.81 38.61
C PHE A 309 -1.57 -3.05 39.74
N THR A 310 -1.87 -3.75 40.85
CA THR A 310 -2.63 -3.20 41.99
C THR A 310 -1.98 -1.98 42.65
N ASN A 311 -0.67 -1.76 42.45
CA ASN A 311 0.11 -0.67 43.05
C ASN A 311 1.06 0.04 42.05
N ALA A 312 0.94 -0.18 40.74
CA ALA A 312 1.79 0.46 39.73
C ALA A 312 0.95 1.10 38.61
N SER A 313 1.57 2.00 37.84
CA SER A 313 1.01 2.46 36.57
C SER A 313 0.77 1.28 35.62
N ASP A 314 -0.12 1.46 34.65
CA ASP A 314 -0.25 0.51 33.55
C ASP A 314 1.13 0.24 32.91
N GLU A 315 1.43 -1.01 32.59
CA GLU A 315 2.66 -1.40 31.90
C GLU A 315 2.33 -2.13 30.59
N LEU A 316 3.12 -1.84 29.56
CA LEU A 316 3.05 -2.53 28.28
C LEU A 316 3.90 -3.78 28.34
N ARG A 317 3.31 -4.90 27.91
CA ARG A 317 3.97 -6.19 27.91
C ARG A 317 3.93 -6.80 26.53
N ILE A 318 5.10 -7.22 26.04
CA ILE A 318 5.22 -7.98 24.79
C ILE A 318 6.00 -9.26 25.07
N VAL A 319 5.36 -10.40 24.86
CA VAL A 319 5.96 -11.72 25.06
C VAL A 319 6.06 -12.43 23.73
N LEU A 320 7.29 -12.80 23.34
CA LEU A 320 7.53 -13.63 22.17
C LEU A 320 7.66 -15.08 22.62
N SER A 321 6.87 -15.96 22.03
CA SER A 321 6.89 -17.40 22.26
C SER A 321 7.11 -18.15 20.95
N THR A 322 7.71 -19.33 21.01
CA THR A 322 7.88 -20.25 19.88
C THR A 322 7.22 -21.58 20.23
N GLU A 323 6.62 -22.24 19.25
CA GLU A 323 6.06 -23.59 19.41
C GLU A 323 7.07 -24.65 18.94
N ASP A 324 7.82 -24.35 17.87
CA ASP A 324 8.56 -25.36 17.11
C ASP A 324 10.07 -25.07 17.00
N ILE A 325 10.77 -24.76 18.12
CA ILE A 325 12.23 -24.60 18.06
C ILE A 325 12.92 -25.97 18.17
N ASP A 326 13.57 -26.37 17.07
CA ASP A 326 14.26 -27.64 16.91
C ASP A 326 15.45 -27.77 17.89
N GLN A 327 16.16 -26.66 18.09
CA GLN A 327 17.35 -26.57 18.92
C GLN A 327 17.38 -25.28 19.74
N ALA A 328 18.20 -25.25 20.80
CA ALA A 328 18.42 -24.03 21.55
C ALA A 328 19.04 -22.95 20.64
N ARG A 329 18.44 -21.77 20.62
CA ARG A 329 18.86 -20.66 19.76
C ARG A 329 18.79 -19.33 20.49
N SER A 330 19.82 -18.53 20.30
CA SER A 330 19.77 -17.10 20.60
C SER A 330 19.14 -16.37 19.42
N ILE A 331 18.12 -15.58 19.69
CA ILE A 331 17.41 -14.79 18.69
C ILE A 331 17.62 -13.31 19.03
N GLU A 332 18.22 -12.58 18.10
CA GLU A 332 18.19 -11.12 18.12
C GLU A 332 16.82 -10.68 17.57
N TYR A 333 16.20 -9.68 18.20
CA TYR A 333 14.96 -9.09 17.73
C TYR A 333 15.11 -7.58 17.54
N LEU A 334 14.34 -7.03 16.62
CA LEU A 334 14.09 -5.61 16.44
C LEU A 334 12.59 -5.40 16.29
N LEU A 335 12.01 -4.69 17.25
CA LEU A 335 10.63 -4.27 17.24
C LEU A 335 10.59 -2.76 16.94
N ASN A 336 9.98 -2.42 15.82
CA ASN A 336 9.80 -1.04 15.39
C ASN A 336 8.35 -0.61 15.59
N ILE A 337 8.16 0.61 16.07
CA ILE A 337 6.87 1.32 16.03
C ILE A 337 6.92 2.26 14.84
N THR A 338 5.90 2.22 13.99
CA THR A 338 5.90 2.93 12.72
C THR A 338 4.62 3.73 12.51
N ASP A 339 4.72 4.84 11.78
CA ASP A 339 3.56 5.44 11.10
C ASP A 339 3.61 5.06 9.61
N ASP A 340 2.76 5.68 8.80
CA ASP A 340 2.73 5.43 7.36
C ASP A 340 3.96 5.94 6.59
N LYS A 341 4.78 6.80 7.20
CA LYS A 341 5.86 7.55 6.56
C LYS A 341 7.25 7.20 7.09
N LYS A 342 7.37 6.72 8.32
CA LYS A 342 8.64 6.46 8.97
C LYS A 342 8.56 5.47 10.13
N VAL A 343 9.73 4.94 10.48
CA VAL A 343 9.97 4.29 11.77
C VAL A 343 10.12 5.36 12.84
N ILE A 344 9.28 5.29 13.86
CA ILE A 344 9.18 6.28 14.95
C ILE A 344 10.10 5.89 16.09
N ARG A 345 10.08 4.61 16.46
CA ARG A 345 10.88 4.08 17.57
C ARG A 345 11.34 2.66 17.27
N CYS A 346 12.55 2.34 17.71
CA CYS A 346 13.17 1.04 17.54
C CYS A 346 13.57 0.44 18.89
N LEU A 347 13.28 -0.84 19.07
CA LEU A 347 13.57 -1.61 20.27
C LEU A 347 14.31 -2.87 19.84
N SER A 348 15.58 -3.01 20.23
CA SER A 348 16.35 -4.21 19.95
C SER A 348 16.77 -4.93 21.22
N GLY A 349 16.90 -6.25 21.14
CA GLY A 349 17.46 -7.07 22.19
C GLY A 349 17.78 -8.48 21.72
N LYS A 350 18.18 -9.34 22.67
CA LYS A 350 18.51 -10.75 22.40
C LYS A 350 17.83 -11.62 23.44
N LYS A 351 17.25 -12.74 23.01
CA LYS A 351 16.64 -13.73 23.91
C LYS A 351 17.05 -15.13 23.51
N ASN A 352 17.16 -16.00 24.51
CA ASN A 352 17.50 -17.40 24.30
C ASN A 352 16.23 -18.24 24.39
N PHE A 353 15.96 -18.99 23.33
CA PHE A 353 14.85 -19.93 23.24
C PHE A 353 15.39 -21.35 23.27
N THR A 354 14.81 -22.17 24.14
CA THR A 354 15.18 -23.59 24.32
C THR A 354 13.90 -24.43 24.47
N LYS A 355 14.03 -25.76 24.44
CA LYS A 355 12.89 -26.66 24.70
C LYS A 355 12.23 -26.44 26.07
N THR A 356 12.98 -25.95 27.06
CA THR A 356 12.47 -25.65 28.41
C THR A 356 12.09 -24.19 28.61
N ARG A 357 12.54 -23.30 27.72
CA ARG A 357 12.25 -21.86 27.72
C ARG A 357 11.83 -21.44 26.31
N TYR A 358 10.58 -21.73 25.98
CA TYR A 358 9.99 -21.45 24.67
C TYR A 358 9.35 -20.06 24.60
N SER A 359 9.34 -19.30 25.70
CA SER A 359 8.83 -17.92 25.74
C SER A 359 9.81 -16.98 26.41
N ALA A 360 9.82 -15.73 25.94
CA ALA A 360 10.65 -14.66 26.46
C ALA A 360 9.93 -13.31 26.33
N GLU A 361 9.89 -12.57 27.43
CA GLU A 361 9.40 -11.20 27.45
C GLU A 361 10.41 -10.24 26.84
N LEU A 362 9.97 -9.42 25.88
CA LEU A 362 10.81 -8.42 25.23
C LEU A 362 11.08 -7.29 26.22
N GLU A 363 12.30 -6.76 26.21
CA GLU A 363 12.72 -5.71 27.13
C GLU A 363 12.23 -4.36 26.62
N LEU A 364 11.06 -3.95 27.11
CA LEU A 364 10.41 -2.67 26.79
C LEU A 364 10.76 -1.57 27.79
N GLU A 365 11.32 -1.93 28.95
CA GLU A 365 11.60 -1.01 30.06
C GLU A 365 12.41 0.21 29.62
N LYS A 366 11.94 1.40 30.02
CA LYS A 366 12.50 2.73 29.70
C LYS A 366 12.46 3.13 28.22
N LYS A 367 11.90 2.30 27.34
CA LYS A 367 11.84 2.58 25.91
C LYS A 367 10.41 2.79 25.39
N LEU A 368 9.38 2.33 26.09
CA LEU A 368 7.98 2.60 25.74
C LEU A 368 7.21 2.96 27.01
N ASP A 369 6.80 4.22 27.14
CA ASP A 369 5.99 4.68 28.26
C ASP A 369 4.51 4.54 27.90
N VAL A 370 3.74 3.91 28.79
CA VAL A 370 2.29 3.75 28.64
C VAL A 370 1.60 5.10 28.65
N THR A 371 2.11 6.04 29.44
CA THR A 371 1.61 7.42 29.49
C THR A 371 1.77 8.12 28.14
N GLU A 372 2.89 7.88 27.44
CA GLU A 372 3.12 8.41 26.09
C GLU A 372 2.19 7.75 25.08
N LEU A 373 1.95 6.44 25.19
CA LEU A 373 1.06 5.71 24.27
C LEU A 373 -0.39 6.19 24.34
N PHE A 374 -0.90 6.45 25.55
CA PHE A 374 -2.28 6.91 25.77
C PHE A 374 -2.41 8.43 25.87
N ALA A 375 -1.35 9.19 25.61
CA ALA A 375 -1.41 10.65 25.53
C ALA A 375 -2.34 11.10 24.39
N GLU A 376 -2.97 12.25 24.57
CA GLU A 376 -3.77 12.88 23.53
C GLU A 376 -2.87 13.20 22.32
N ASN A 377 -3.23 12.64 21.15
CA ASN A 377 -2.41 12.68 19.92
C ASN A 377 -1.01 12.06 20.06
N SER A 378 -0.91 10.91 20.75
CA SER A 378 0.33 10.16 20.86
C SER A 378 1.02 9.97 19.49
N PRO A 379 2.30 10.32 19.35
CA PRO A 379 3.04 10.14 18.11
C PRO A 379 3.30 8.66 17.79
N LEU A 380 3.02 7.76 18.74
CA LEU A 380 3.19 6.31 18.56
C LEU A 380 1.98 5.66 17.89
N LEU A 381 0.84 6.35 17.86
CA LEU A 381 -0.40 5.87 17.27
C LEU A 381 -0.62 6.50 15.90
N HIS A 382 -1.07 5.68 14.96
CA HIS A 382 -1.46 6.11 13.64
C HIS A 382 -2.93 5.76 13.40
N HIS A 383 -3.78 6.76 13.20
CA HIS A 383 -5.25 6.62 13.17
C HIS A 383 -5.81 5.87 14.39
N GLY A 384 -5.20 6.05 15.57
CA GLY A 384 -5.59 5.38 16.82
C GLY A 384 -5.10 3.94 16.96
N ASN A 385 -4.41 3.38 15.97
CA ASN A 385 -3.83 2.04 16.02
C ASN A 385 -2.33 2.10 16.28
N LEU A 386 -1.77 1.09 16.95
CA LEU A 386 -0.34 0.92 17.14
C LEU A 386 0.21 -0.05 16.09
N ASN A 387 0.96 0.48 15.13
CA ASN A 387 1.60 -0.33 14.08
C ASN A 387 2.99 -0.76 14.54
N LEU A 388 3.21 -2.08 14.49
CA LEU A 388 4.45 -2.73 14.88
C LEU A 388 5.07 -3.47 13.70
N GLN A 389 6.40 -3.50 13.64
CA GLN A 389 7.16 -4.35 12.73
C GLN A 389 8.19 -5.13 13.53
N LEU A 390 8.08 -6.45 13.51
CA LEU A 390 9.01 -7.35 14.17
C LEU A 390 9.98 -7.91 13.16
N LEU A 391 11.27 -7.79 13.42
CA LEU A 391 12.34 -8.50 12.71
C LEU A 391 13.03 -9.43 13.71
N LEU A 392 13.20 -10.68 13.32
CA LEU A 392 13.94 -11.69 14.06
C LEU A 392 15.23 -12.03 13.31
N ARG A 393 16.29 -12.36 14.04
CA ARG A 393 17.54 -12.83 13.45
C ARG A 393 18.12 -13.92 14.36
N PRO A 394 18.13 -15.18 13.91
CA PRO A 394 18.87 -16.23 14.60
C PRO A 394 20.35 -15.89 14.67
N ILE A 395 20.93 -15.99 15.86
CA ILE A 395 22.37 -15.88 16.08
C ILE A 395 22.91 -17.31 15.96
N VAL A 396 23.74 -17.54 14.94
CA VAL A 396 24.39 -18.82 14.66
C VAL A 396 25.70 -18.90 15.42
#